data_AF-A0A6P2CLX4-F1
#
_entry.id   AF-A0A6P2CLX4-F1
#
_cell.length_a   1.000
_cell.length_b   1.000
_cell.length_c   1.000
_cell.angle_alpha   90.00
_cell.angle_beta   90.00
_cell.angle_gamma   90.00
#
_symmetry.space_group_name_H-M   'P 1'
#
loop_
_entity.id
_entity.type
_entity.pdbx_description
1 polymer ?
#
loop_
_entity_poly.entity_id
_entity_poly.type
_entity_poly.pdbx_seq_one_letter_code
_entity_poly.pdbx_strand_id
1 'polypeptide(L)'
;MSELKLDEGTIEQCVAICDRMLDKLMLARGRASVTLRADGFGTLPSALQLAAGYERKAQEVAETLNHYIAAVRAMREAFEQGGLAYADADSRVSSVLRSIDSGGGRA
;
A
#
# COMPACT_ATOMS: atom_id res chain seq x y z
N MET A 1 7.05 17.04 27.55
CA MET A 1 6.28 16.24 26.59
C MET A 1 7.12 16.12 25.34
N SER A 2 7.59 14.92 24.99
CA SER A 2 8.36 14.74 23.76
C SER A 2 7.43 14.98 22.56
N GLU A 3 7.74 15.99 21.77
CA GLU A 3 7.17 16.15 20.43
C GLU A 3 7.48 14.90 19.63
N LEU A 4 6.44 14.18 19.23
CA LEU A 4 6.55 13.09 18.28
C LEU A 4 6.74 13.71 16.89
N LYS A 5 7.97 14.13 16.61
CA LYS A 5 8.36 14.63 15.29
C LYS A 5 8.59 13.42 14.39
N LEU A 6 7.73 13.25 13.39
CA LEU A 6 8.05 12.35 12.28
C LEU A 6 9.28 12.93 11.59
N ASP A 7 10.30 12.10 11.38
CA ASP A 7 11.51 12.52 10.68
C ASP A 7 11.15 12.94 9.25
N GLU A 8 11.80 13.98 8.74
CA GLU A 8 11.52 14.56 7.43
C GLU A 8 11.63 13.46 6.36
N GLY A 9 10.57 13.29 5.55
CA GLY A 9 10.55 12.23 4.54
C GLY A 9 10.03 10.86 5.00
N THR A 10 9.65 10.68 6.28
CA THR A 10 9.18 9.37 6.79
C THR A 10 7.89 8.93 6.11
N ILE A 11 6.95 9.85 5.88
CA ILE A 11 5.67 9.53 5.22
C ILE A 11 5.93 9.13 3.77
N GLU A 12 6.80 9.85 3.07
CA GLU A 12 7.21 9.58 1.70
C GLU A 12 7.86 8.19 1.59
N GLN A 13 8.69 7.82 2.56
CA GLN A 13 9.26 6.47 2.63
C GLN A 13 8.19 5.40 2.87
N CYS A 14 7.24 5.63 3.76
CA CYS A 14 6.12 4.72 4.02
C CYS A 14 5.26 4.52 2.76
N VAL A 15 4.92 5.60 2.06
CA VAL A 15 4.18 5.56 0.79
C VAL A 15 4.98 4.80 -0.27
N ALA A 16 6.28 5.09 -0.42
CA ALA A 16 7.15 4.40 -1.38
C ALA A 16 7.34 2.90 -1.07
N ILE A 17 7.25 2.49 0.20
CA ILE A 17 7.21 1.07 0.58
C ILE A 17 5.89 0.45 0.15
N CYS A 18 4.76 1.11 0.40
CA CYS A 18 3.45 0.64 -0.02
C CYS A 18 3.38 0.47 -1.54
N ASP A 19 3.91 1.42 -2.32
CA ASP A 19 3.96 1.33 -3.78
C ASP A 19 4.74 0.10 -4.25
N ARG A 20 5.94 -0.13 -3.69
CA ARG A 20 6.74 -1.32 -4.00
C ARG A 20 6.04 -2.63 -3.62
N MET A 21 5.25 -2.63 -2.54
CA MET A 21 4.44 -3.79 -2.16
C MET A 21 3.31 -4.02 -3.17
N LEU A 22 2.62 -2.96 -3.59
CA LEU A 22 1.54 -3.03 -4.58
C LEU A 22 2.04 -3.56 -5.91
N ASP A 23 3.19 -3.08 -6.41
CA ASP A 23 3.78 -3.56 -7.66
C ASP A 23 4.01 -5.07 -7.63
N LYS A 24 4.61 -5.58 -6.55
CA LYS A 24 4.88 -7.02 -6.39
C LYS A 24 3.59 -7.83 -6.31
N LEU A 25 2.58 -7.34 -5.59
CA LEU A 25 1.28 -8.00 -5.46
C LEU A 25 0.52 -8.02 -6.78
N MET A 26 0.54 -6.92 -7.54
CA MET A 26 -0.08 -6.84 -8.86
C MET A 26 0.59 -7.78 -9.86
N LEU A 27 1.93 -7.89 -9.85
CA LEU A 27 2.67 -8.87 -10.65
C LEU A 27 2.33 -10.31 -10.25
N ALA A 28 2.20 -10.60 -8.95
CA ALA A 28 1.78 -11.92 -8.48
C ALA A 28 0.35 -12.25 -8.92
N ARG A 29 -0.58 -11.28 -8.84
CA ARG A 29 -1.97 -11.44 -9.30
C ARG A 29 -2.04 -11.73 -10.79
N GLY A 30 -1.28 -10.99 -11.60
CA GLY A 30 -1.20 -11.22 -13.04
C GLY A 30 -0.64 -12.59 -13.40
N ARG A 31 0.30 -13.13 -12.61
CA ARG A 31 0.79 -14.50 -12.81
C ARG A 31 -0.25 -15.55 -12.43
N ALA A 32 -0.96 -15.35 -11.32
CA ALA A 32 -2.02 -16.25 -10.89
C ALA A 32 -3.15 -16.36 -11.92
N SER A 33 -3.49 -15.27 -12.62
CA SER A 33 -4.52 -15.30 -13.67
C SER A 33 -4.08 -16.02 -14.95
N VAL A 34 -2.78 -16.07 -15.26
CA VAL A 34 -2.26 -16.84 -16.40
C VAL A 34 -2.29 -18.34 -16.11
N THR A 35 -2.05 -18.76 -14.86
CA THR A 35 -2.11 -20.17 -14.43
C THR A 35 -3.51 -20.78 -14.58
N LEU A 36 -4.57 -19.97 -14.65
CA LEU A 36 -5.94 -20.44 -14.90
C LEU A 36 -6.14 -21.06 -16.31
N ARG A 37 -5.17 -20.95 -17.21
CA ARG A 37 -5.21 -21.51 -18.58
C ARG A 37 -4.30 -22.72 -18.73
N ALA A 38 -4.34 -23.65 -17.78
CA ALA A 38 -3.43 -24.78 -17.73
C ALA A 38 -3.82 -25.87 -18.76
N ASP A 39 -3.47 -25.67 -20.03
CA ASP A 39 -3.70 -26.61 -21.13
C ASP A 39 -2.77 -27.86 -21.09
N GLY A 40 -1.97 -28.02 -20.02
CA GLY A 40 -0.87 -28.99 -19.92
C GLY A 40 -1.19 -30.33 -19.26
N PHE A 41 -2.40 -30.54 -18.74
CA PHE A 41 -2.74 -31.75 -17.98
C PHE A 41 -3.07 -32.98 -18.86
N GLY A 42 -3.50 -32.76 -20.12
CA GLY A 42 -3.94 -33.83 -21.02
C GLY A 42 -5.44 -34.15 -20.92
N THR A 43 -5.87 -35.25 -21.53
CA THR A 43 -7.30 -35.55 -21.76
C THR A 43 -7.88 -36.68 -20.91
N LEU A 44 -7.06 -37.32 -20.06
CA LEU A 44 -7.53 -38.38 -19.17
C LEU A 44 -8.52 -37.80 -18.13
N PRO A 45 -9.52 -38.57 -17.66
CA PRO A 45 -10.48 -38.07 -16.66
C PRO A 45 -9.82 -37.55 -15.36
N SER A 46 -8.75 -38.20 -14.91
CA SER A 46 -7.96 -37.76 -13.75
C SER A 46 -7.21 -36.46 -14.00
N ALA A 47 -6.69 -36.26 -15.23
CA ALA A 47 -6.04 -35.02 -15.64
C ALA A 47 -7.02 -33.85 -15.66
N LEU A 48 -8.24 -34.06 -16.14
CA LEU A 48 -9.30 -33.04 -16.12
C LEU A 48 -9.69 -32.64 -14.70
N GLN A 49 -9.79 -33.60 -13.77
CA GLN A 49 -10.05 -33.29 -12.35
C GLN A 49 -8.91 -32.48 -11.72
N LEU A 50 -7.66 -32.81 -12.08
CA LEU A 50 -6.49 -32.09 -11.59
C LEU A 50 -6.47 -30.66 -12.13
N ALA A 51 -6.71 -30.47 -13.43
CA ALA A 51 -6.83 -29.15 -14.04
C ALA A 51 -7.89 -28.29 -13.33
N ALA A 52 -9.10 -28.82 -13.13
CA ALA A 52 -10.17 -28.13 -12.41
C ALA A 52 -9.79 -27.80 -10.95
N GLY A 53 -9.01 -28.67 -10.29
CA GLY A 53 -8.50 -28.42 -8.94
C GLY A 53 -7.49 -27.27 -8.91
N TYR A 54 -6.56 -27.24 -9.85
CA TYR A 54 -5.58 -26.15 -9.98
C TYR A 54 -6.24 -24.83 -10.37
N GLU A 55 -7.26 -24.85 -11.23
CA GLU A 55 -8.05 -23.66 -11.57
C GLU A 55 -8.71 -23.06 -10.33
N ARG A 56 -9.42 -23.88 -9.53
CA ARG A 56 -9.98 -23.42 -8.24
C ARG A 56 -8.90 -22.84 -7.33
N LYS A 57 -7.74 -23.50 -7.25
CA LYS A 57 -6.65 -23.02 -6.40
C LYS A 57 -6.10 -21.68 -6.87
N ALA A 58 -5.96 -21.49 -8.18
CA ALA A 58 -5.52 -20.23 -8.76
C ALA A 58 -6.55 -19.11 -8.52
N GLN A 59 -7.85 -19.42 -8.53
CA GLN A 59 -8.91 -18.47 -8.14
C GLN A 59 -8.78 -18.06 -6.67
N GLU A 60 -8.65 -19.01 -5.74
CA GLU A 60 -8.44 -18.74 -4.31
C GLU A 60 -7.22 -17.83 -4.06
N VAL A 61 -6.12 -18.11 -4.76
CA VAL A 61 -4.89 -17.31 -4.69
C VAL A 61 -5.12 -15.90 -5.23
N ALA A 62 -5.82 -15.76 -6.36
CA ALA A 62 -6.13 -14.47 -6.94
C ALA A 62 -7.01 -13.61 -6.02
N GLU A 63 -8.03 -14.20 -5.39
CA GLU A 63 -8.88 -13.52 -4.40
C GLU A 63 -8.07 -13.07 -3.18
N THR A 64 -7.22 -13.95 -2.66
CA THR A 64 -6.33 -13.63 -1.54
C THR A 64 -5.39 -12.47 -1.88
N LEU A 65 -4.81 -12.47 -3.08
CA LEU A 65 -3.96 -11.38 -3.54
C LEU A 65 -4.74 -10.06 -3.66
N ASN A 66 -6.00 -10.09 -4.07
CA ASN A 66 -6.85 -8.90 -4.10
C ASN A 66 -7.09 -8.33 -2.69
N HIS A 67 -7.30 -9.18 -1.69
CA HIS A 67 -7.43 -8.73 -0.29
C HIS A 67 -6.16 -8.03 0.19
N TYR A 68 -4.98 -8.59 -0.09
CA TYR A 68 -3.71 -7.94 0.25
C TYR A 68 -3.51 -6.61 -0.48
N ILE A 69 -3.85 -6.54 -1.77
CA ILE A 69 -3.79 -5.28 -2.54
C ILE A 69 -4.69 -4.22 -1.90
N ALA A 70 -5.92 -4.57 -1.52
CA ALA A 70 -6.86 -3.66 -0.88
C ALA A 70 -6.32 -3.15 0.48
N ALA A 71 -5.76 -4.04 1.30
CA ALA A 71 -5.18 -3.68 2.59
C ALA A 71 -3.98 -2.73 2.44
N VAL A 72 -3.07 -2.99 1.49
CA VAL A 72 -1.91 -2.13 1.25
C VAL A 72 -2.31 -0.78 0.67
N ARG A 73 -3.36 -0.71 -0.17
CA ARG A 73 -3.93 0.57 -0.63
C ARG A 73 -4.47 1.40 0.52
N ALA A 74 -5.27 0.79 1.40
CA ALA A 74 -5.80 1.48 2.58
C ALA A 74 -4.67 1.99 3.49
N MET A 75 -3.61 1.20 3.66
CA MET A 75 -2.43 1.60 4.42
C MET A 75 -1.69 2.78 3.78
N ARG A 76 -1.52 2.77 2.45
CA ARG A 76 -0.93 3.87 1.68
C ARG A 76 -1.73 5.16 1.85
N GLU A 77 -3.04 5.09 1.68
CA GLU A 77 -3.96 6.23 1.85
C GLU A 77 -3.90 6.79 3.27
N ALA A 78 -3.84 5.91 4.29
CA ALA A 78 -3.70 6.33 5.68
C ALA A 78 -2.38 7.08 5.93
N PHE A 79 -1.27 6.64 5.34
CA PHE A 79 0.01 7.35 5.44
C PHE A 79 -0.03 8.72 4.75
N GLU A 80 -0.62 8.82 3.56
CA GLU A 80 -0.78 10.10 2.85
C GLU A 80 -1.67 11.07 3.65
N GLN A 81 -2.81 10.61 4.14
CA GLN A 81 -3.73 11.43 4.93
C GLN A 81 -3.11 11.86 6.27
N GLY A 82 -2.42 10.94 6.96
CA GLY A 82 -1.71 11.23 8.20
C GLY A 82 -0.58 12.25 7.99
N GLY A 83 0.14 12.16 6.87
CA GLY A 83 1.19 13.11 6.53
C GLY A 83 0.68 14.49 6.18
N LEU A 84 -0.41 14.60 5.40
CA LEU A 84 -1.05 15.87 5.10
C LEU A 84 -1.54 16.58 6.37
N ALA A 85 -2.15 15.84 7.30
CA ALA A 85 -2.60 16.39 8.58
C ALA A 85 -1.43 16.90 9.44
N TYR A 86 -0.29 16.20 9.41
CA TYR A 86 0.92 16.62 10.11
C TYR A 86 1.53 17.88 9.51
N ALA A 87 1.69 17.93 8.17
CA ALA A 87 2.26 19.08 7.46
C ALA A 87 1.44 20.36 7.65
N ASP A 88 0.10 20.25 7.66
CA ASP A 88 -0.79 21.39 7.94
C ASP A 88 -0.65 21.86 9.41
N ALA A 89 -0.57 20.93 10.36
CA ALA A 89 -0.33 21.27 11.77
C ALA A 89 1.02 21.98 11.97
N ASP A 90 2.11 21.47 11.38
CA ASP A 90 3.44 22.07 11.47
C ASP A 90 3.51 23.45 10.80
N SER A 91 2.84 23.61 9.64
CA SER A 91 2.74 24.90 8.95
C SER A 91 2.04 25.97 9.80
N ARG A 92 0.95 25.59 10.48
CA ARG A 92 0.20 26.48 11.39
C ARG A 92 1.06 26.86 12.60
N VAL A 93 1.70 25.89 13.24
CA VAL A 93 2.60 26.12 14.38
C VAL A 93 3.75 27.04 13.97
N SER A 94 4.42 26.76 12.85
CA SER A 94 5.49 27.58 12.29
C SER A 94 5.05 29.00 11.93
N SER A 95 3.80 29.19 11.49
CA SER A 95 3.21 30.52 11.25
C SER A 95 2.99 31.29 12.55
N VAL A 96 2.45 30.62 13.58
CA VAL A 96 2.22 31.21 14.91
C VAL A 96 3.55 31.61 15.54
N LEU A 97 4.55 30.74 15.50
CA LEU A 97 5.89 31.03 16.02
C LEU A 97 6.54 32.24 15.32
N ARG A 98 6.45 32.34 13.99
CA ARG A 98 6.92 33.52 13.24
C ARG A 98 6.19 34.80 13.60
N SER A 99 4.88 34.74 13.88
CA SER A 99 4.12 35.93 14.32
C SER A 99 4.52 36.43 15.70
N ILE A 100 4.95 35.53 16.60
CA ILE A 100 5.43 35.88 17.93
C ILE A 100 6.83 36.53 17.83
N ASP A 101 7.73 35.95 17.03
CA ASP A 101 9.09 36.47 16.81
C ASP A 101 9.07 37.87 16.16
N SER A 102 8.23 38.06 15.15
CA SER A 102 8.07 39.37 14.48
C SER A 102 7.35 40.43 15.34
N GLY A 103 6.61 40.03 16.37
CA GLY A 103 6.01 40.92 17.36
C GLY A 103 6.91 41.25 18.57
N GLY A 104 7.93 40.42 18.83
CA GLY A 104 8.83 40.55 19.98
C GLY A 104 10.11 41.38 19.73
N GLY A 105 10.42 41.71 18.47
CA GLY A 105 11.64 42.44 18.08
C GLY A 105 11.56 43.98 18.13
N ARG A 106 10.55 44.57 18.79
CA ARG A 106 10.43 46.03 18.98
C ARG A 106 10.07 46.38 20.41
N ALA A 107 11.04 46.32 21.31
CA ALA A 107 11.08 47.07 22.56
C ALA A 107 12.54 47.31 22.97
#